data_AF-A0A382X9E6-F1
#
_entry.id   AF-A0A382X9E6-F1
#
_cell.length_a   1.000
_cell.length_b   1.000
_cell.length_c   1.000
_cell.angle_alpha   90.00
_cell.angle_beta   90.00
_cell.angle_gamma   90.00
#
_symmetry.space_group_name_H-M   'P 1'
#
loop_
_entity.id
_entity.type
_entity.pdbx_description
1 polymer ?
#
loop_
_entity_poly.entity_id
_entity_poly.type
_entity_poly.pdbx_seq_one_letter_code
_entity_poly.pdbx_strand_id
1 'polypeptide(L)'
;MLKIGWFSTGNGKGSLGFINFLLNQISKNSLNASLEFVFCNREFGEADGSDEYINYIFQNKINLITLSSENFQKKNNYKKFSDCRE
;
A
#
# COMPACT_ATOMS: atom_id res chain seq x y z
N MET A 1 16.35 -12.42 -10.25
CA MET A 1 15.77 -11.21 -9.65
C MET A 1 14.46 -11.59 -9.00
N LEU A 2 14.32 -11.37 -7.69
CA LEU A 2 13.08 -11.65 -6.96
C LEU A 2 12.02 -10.61 -7.30
N LYS A 3 10.82 -11.03 -7.67
CA LYS A 3 9.69 -10.12 -7.92
C LYS A 3 8.85 -9.96 -6.66
N ILE A 4 8.63 -8.73 -6.23
CA ILE A 4 7.94 -8.40 -4.97
C ILE A 4 6.62 -7.71 -5.28
N GLY A 5 5.54 -8.19 -4.67
CA GLY A 5 4.30 -7.46 -4.46
C GLY A 5 4.25 -7.01 -3.01
N TRP A 6 3.99 -5.73 -2.76
CA TRP A 6 4.06 -5.14 -1.41
C TRP A 6 2.68 -4.77 -0.88
N PHE A 7 2.32 -5.26 0.30
CA PHE A 7 1.02 -5.00 0.91
C PHE A 7 1.20 -4.10 2.13
N SER A 8 0.48 -2.99 2.18
CA SER A 8 0.50 -2.07 3.32
C SER A 8 -0.82 -1.33 3.46
N THR A 9 -1.16 -0.91 4.68
CA THR A 9 -2.27 0.02 4.91
C THR A 9 -1.84 1.48 4.85
N GLY A 10 -0.53 1.74 4.73
CA GLY A 10 0.05 3.09 4.64
C GLY A 10 -0.09 3.97 5.90
N ASN A 11 -0.75 3.49 6.95
CA ASN A 11 -1.28 4.34 8.04
C ASN A 11 -0.22 5.05 8.93
N GLY A 12 1.07 4.82 8.74
CA GLY A 12 2.07 5.41 9.62
C GLY A 12 3.48 5.45 9.05
N LYS A 13 4.31 6.29 9.67
CA LYS A 13 5.70 6.56 9.28
C LYS A 13 6.55 5.29 9.10
N GLY A 14 6.27 4.24 9.88
CA GLY A 14 6.94 2.95 9.73
C GLY A 14 6.70 2.30 8.35
N SER A 15 5.47 2.33 7.84
CA SER A 15 5.14 1.77 6.53
C SER A 15 5.87 2.50 5.40
N LEU A 16 5.89 3.84 5.48
CA LEU A 16 6.62 4.69 4.53
C LEU A 16 8.14 4.47 4.61
N GLY A 17 8.68 4.41 5.82
CA GLY A 17 10.11 4.16 6.05
C GLY A 17 10.57 2.81 5.51
N PHE A 18 9.77 1.75 5.69
CA PHE A 18 10.11 0.42 5.19
C PHE A 18 10.14 0.33 3.67
N ILE A 19 9.13 0.88 2.98
CA ILE A 19 9.14 0.85 1.52
C ILE A 19 10.25 1.73 0.95
N ASN A 20 10.53 2.89 1.56
CA ASN A 20 11.65 3.73 1.18
C ASN A 20 12.99 3.01 1.35
N PHE A 21 13.17 2.27 2.46
CA PHE A 21 14.34 1.44 2.68
C PHE A 21 14.48 0.35 1.61
N LEU A 22 13.41 -0.38 1.30
CA LEU A 22 13.42 -1.41 0.25
C LEU A 22 13.83 -0.83 -1.12
N LEU A 23 13.20 0.27 -1.53
CA LEU A 23 13.49 0.93 -2.81
C LEU A 23 14.95 1.40 -2.88
N ASN A 24 15.50 1.90 -1.77
CA ASN A 24 16.91 2.30 -1.67
C ASN A 24 17.87 1.10 -1.80
N GLN A 25 17.53 -0.08 -1.25
CA GLN A 25 18.36 -1.27 -1.43
C GLN A 25 18.30 -1.81 -2.87
N ILE A 26 17.13 -1.75 -3.51
CA ILE A 26 16.97 -2.12 -4.92
C ILE A 26 17.79 -1.17 -5.81
N SER A 27 17.67 0.14 -5.61
CA SER A 27 18.37 1.14 -6.44
C SER A 27 19.89 1.10 -6.31
N LYS A 28 20.41 0.71 -5.13
CA LYS A 28 21.84 0.50 -4.87
C LYS A 28 22.38 -0.83 -5.41
N ASN A 29 21.53 -1.66 -6.04
CA ASN A 29 21.84 -3.03 -6.43
C ASN A 29 22.33 -3.93 -5.26
N SER A 30 22.05 -3.52 -4.00
CA SER A 30 22.34 -4.33 -2.81
C SER A 30 21.26 -5.38 -2.55
N LEU A 31 20.12 -5.29 -3.24
CA LEU A 31 19.08 -6.29 -3.29
C LEU A 31 18.71 -6.61 -4.74
N ASN A 32 18.93 -7.86 -5.18
CA ASN A 32 18.55 -8.33 -6.53
C ASN A 32 17.03 -8.63 -6.61
N ALA A 33 16.22 -7.59 -6.49
CA ALA A 33 14.77 -7.65 -6.53
C ALA A 33 14.15 -6.50 -7.32
N SER A 34 12.91 -6.69 -7.77
CA SER A 34 12.06 -5.65 -8.35
C SER A 34 10.75 -5.56 -7.57
N LEU A 35 10.24 -4.34 -7.42
CA LEU A 35 8.92 -4.08 -6.86
C LEU A 35 7.93 -3.95 -8.02
N GLU A 36 7.08 -4.96 -8.22
CA GLU A 36 6.14 -5.00 -9.35
C GLU A 36 4.87 -4.20 -9.07
N PHE A 37 4.40 -4.21 -7.82
CA PHE A 37 3.24 -3.43 -7.38
C PHE A 37 3.23 -3.19 -5.88
N VAL A 38 2.46 -2.19 -5.48
CA VAL A 38 2.04 -1.95 -4.10
C VAL A 38 0.53 -2.06 -4.03
N PHE A 39 0.03 -2.84 -3.09
CA PHE A 39 -1.37 -2.90 -2.73
C PHE A 39 -1.62 -2.07 -1.46
N CYS A 40 -2.63 -1.21 -1.52
CA CYS A 40 -3.17 -0.50 -0.37
C CYS A 40 -4.66 -0.81 -0.24
N ASN A 41 -5.12 -1.20 0.96
CA ASN A 41 -6.54 -1.44 1.23
C ASN A 41 -7.32 -0.15 1.50
N ARG A 42 -6.72 1.00 1.16
CA ARG A 42 -7.28 2.34 1.29
C ARG A 42 -7.11 3.12 0.01
N GLU A 43 -8.06 4.01 -0.23
CA GLU A 43 -8.03 4.99 -1.32
C GLU A 43 -7.58 6.37 -0.80
N PHE A 44 -7.17 7.24 -1.72
CA PHE A 44 -6.78 8.61 -1.37
C PHE A 44 -7.97 9.38 -0.78
N GLY A 45 -7.76 10.04 0.35
CA GLY A 45 -8.78 10.78 1.10
C GLY A 45 -9.43 9.98 2.24
N GLU A 46 -9.07 8.71 2.44
CA GLU A 46 -9.61 7.90 3.55
C GLU A 46 -8.86 8.12 4.87
N ALA A 47 -7.57 8.49 4.82
CA ALA A 47 -6.82 8.90 6.00
C ALA A 47 -5.48 9.55 5.63
N ASP A 48 -5.11 10.64 6.33
CA ASP A 48 -3.89 11.43 6.10
C ASP A 48 -2.61 10.57 6.02
N GLY A 49 -2.46 9.59 6.90
CA GLY A 49 -1.29 8.70 6.91
C GLY A 49 -1.18 7.85 5.64
N SER A 50 -2.29 7.27 5.19
CA SER A 50 -2.31 6.53 3.93
C SER A 50 -2.19 7.44 2.72
N ASP A 51 -2.66 8.69 2.80
CA ASP A 51 -2.54 9.65 1.70
C ASP A 51 -1.08 10.05 1.46
N GLU A 52 -0.31 10.27 2.52
CA GLU A 52 1.15 10.47 2.43
C GLU A 52 1.82 9.27 1.77
N TYR A 53 1.45 8.06 2.19
CA TYR A 53 1.98 6.82 1.61
C TYR A 53 1.63 6.67 0.12
N ILE A 54 0.35 6.82 -0.24
CA ILE A 54 -0.15 6.72 -1.63
C ILE A 54 0.55 7.74 -2.52
N ASN A 55 0.67 9.00 -2.06
CA ASN A 55 1.39 10.04 -2.79
C ASN A 55 2.86 9.65 -3.02
N TYR A 56 3.54 9.11 -2.01
CA TYR A 56 4.92 8.65 -2.17
C TYR A 56 5.05 7.53 -3.22
N ILE A 57 4.14 6.55 -3.22
CA ILE A 57 4.12 5.47 -4.23
C ILE A 57 3.90 6.03 -5.64
N PHE A 58 2.93 6.94 -5.78
CA PHE A 58 2.62 7.60 -7.04
C PHE A 58 3.80 8.41 -7.58
N GLN A 59 4.47 9.20 -6.73
CA GLN A 59 5.64 10.00 -7.10
C GLN A 59 6.83 9.14 -7.54
N ASN A 60 7.00 7.95 -6.94
CA ASN A 60 8.02 6.98 -7.34
C ASN A 60 7.63 6.15 -8.57
N LYS A 61 6.48 6.43 -9.21
CA LYS A 61 5.97 5.75 -10.41
C LYS A 61 5.82 4.23 -10.24
N ILE A 62 5.52 3.80 -9.02
CA ILE A 62 5.27 2.40 -8.70
C ILE A 62 3.80 2.09 -9.03
N ASN A 63 3.55 0.91 -9.59
CA ASN A 63 2.19 0.45 -9.86
C ASN A 63 1.42 0.30 -8.53
N LEU A 64 0.43 1.16 -8.31
CA LEU A 64 -0.40 1.17 -7.11
C LEU A 64 -1.76 0.53 -7.41
N ILE A 65 -2.14 -0.44 -6.59
CA ILE A 65 -3.45 -1.09 -6.62
C ILE A 65 -4.18 -0.73 -5.33
N THR A 66 -5.34 -0.09 -5.44
CA THR A 66 -6.19 0.24 -4.30
C THR A 66 -7.50 -0.51 -4.37
N LEU A 67 -7.86 -1.20 -3.27
CA LEU A 67 -9.20 -1.73 -3.05
C LEU A 67 -9.64 -1.32 -1.66
N SER A 68 -10.47 -0.28 -1.58
CA SER A 68 -10.91 0.28 -0.31
C SER A 68 -11.72 -0.73 0.52
N SER A 69 -11.24 -0.98 1.73
CA SER A 69 -11.96 -1.77 2.74
C SER A 69 -13.23 -1.07 3.21
N GLU A 70 -13.20 0.26 3.28
CA GLU A 70 -14.35 1.08 3.70
C GLU A 70 -15.46 1.07 2.63
N ASN A 71 -15.09 1.27 1.37
CA ASN A 71 -16.03 1.20 0.25
C ASN A 71 -16.61 -0.21 0.11
N PHE A 72 -15.80 -1.25 0.30
CA PHE A 72 -16.29 -2.62 0.31
C PHE A 72 -17.31 -2.86 1.44
N GLN A 73 -17.03 -2.39 2.66
CA GLN A 73 -17.97 -2.50 3.78
C GLN A 73 -19.29 -1.76 3.49
N LYS A 74 -19.20 -0.51 3.02
CA LYS A 74 -20.37 0.33 2.69
C LYS A 74 -21.22 -0.29 1.58
N LYS A 75 -20.60 -0.73 0.48
CA LYS A 75 -21.28 -1.31 -0.68
C LYS A 75 -22.11 -2.55 -0.32
N ASN A 76 -21.64 -3.33 0.65
CA ASN A 76 -22.31 -4.56 1.08
C ASN A 76 -23.20 -4.38 2.32
N ASN A 77 -23.37 -3.14 2.83
CA ASN A 77 -24.16 -2.84 4.02
C ASN A 77 -23.74 -3.61 5.29
N TYR A 78 -22.45 -3.93 5.42
CA TYR A 78 -21.91 -4.60 6.61
C TYR A 78 -21.80 -3.62 7.79
N LYS A 79 -22.30 -4.01 8.97
CA LYS A 79 -22.30 -3.14 10.16
C LYS A 79 -20.91 -2.99 10.75
N LYS A 80 -20.11 -4.05 10.71
CA LYS A 80 -18.72 -4.08 11.17
C LYS A 80 -17.85 -4.71 10.11
N PHE A 81 -16.56 -4.37 10.09
CA PHE A 81 -15.60 -5.01 9.18
C PHE A 81 -15.45 -6.52 9.44
N SER A 82 -15.73 -6.99 10.67
CA SER A 82 -15.79 -8.43 10.97
C SER A 82 -16.84 -9.16 10.14
N ASP A 83 -17.92 -8.47 9.75
CA ASP A 83 -19.02 -9.05 8.99
C ASP A 83 -18.64 -9.23 7.51
N CYS A 84 -17.51 -8.65 7.08
CA CYS A 84 -16.93 -8.86 5.76
C CYS A 84 -16.20 -10.22 5.64
N ARG A 85 -16.01 -10.94 6.75
CA ARG A 85 -15.35 -12.25 6.77
C ARG A 85 -16.45 -13.32 6.81
N GLU A 86 -16.42 -14.24 5.84
CA GLU A 86 -17.26 -15.45 5.85
C GLU A 86 -17.03 -16.29 7.11
#